data_AF-A0A4R6JL72-F1
#
_entry.id   AF-A0A4R6JL72-F1
#
_cell.length_a   1.000
_cell.length_b   1.000
_cell.length_c   1.000
_cell.angle_alpha   90.00
_cell.angle_beta   90.00
_cell.angle_gamma   90.00
#
_symmetry.space_group_name_H-M   'P 1'
#
loop_
_entity.id
_entity.type
_entity.pdbx_description
1 polymer ?
#
loop_
_entity_poly.entity_id
_entity_poly.type
_entity_poly.pdbx_seq_one_letter_code
_entity_poly.pdbx_strand_id
1 'polypeptide(L)'
;MSLTIPEGTIEARDARGGGLYVPAGDGVTKWFSGDVYTVRLQSAQTAGSVGIVEASVPPGGGPVPHTHAEQDETFYLLSGELEFLNGEETFTAVTGDIVHIPRMVKHRFKNVGLHTTRLLFIYTPAGAEGLFLEGGDEPTPGVQVDNWGPERFDDRILGLFQKYGVEAV
;
A
#
# COMPACT_ATOMS: atom_id res chain seq x y z
N MET A 1 -27.18 -4.39 -13.85
CA MET A 1 -26.31 -5.42 -14.47
C MET A 1 -25.47 -5.97 -13.33
N SER A 2 -25.74 -7.21 -12.89
CA SER A 2 -25.05 -7.78 -11.73
C SER A 2 -23.65 -8.21 -12.16
N LEU A 3 -22.62 -7.51 -11.68
CA LEU A 3 -21.24 -7.96 -11.86
C LEU A 3 -20.98 -9.09 -10.85
N THR A 4 -20.58 -10.24 -11.37
CA THR A 4 -20.09 -11.37 -10.56
C THR A 4 -18.78 -10.95 -9.91
N ILE A 5 -18.73 -10.97 -8.58
CA ILE A 5 -17.55 -10.60 -7.80
C ILE A 5 -16.60 -11.81 -7.73
N PRO A 6 -15.33 -11.69 -8.16
CA PRO A 6 -14.33 -12.77 -8.00
C PRO A 6 -14.03 -13.05 -6.52
N GLU A 7 -13.69 -14.30 -6.19
CA GLU A 7 -13.22 -14.67 -4.84
C GLU A 7 -12.00 -13.81 -4.43
N GLY A 8 -11.99 -13.34 -3.18
CA GLY A 8 -10.95 -12.45 -2.64
C GLY A 8 -11.25 -10.95 -2.75
N THR A 9 -12.41 -10.57 -3.29
CA THR A 9 -12.84 -9.16 -3.38
C THR A 9 -13.56 -8.75 -2.08
N ILE A 10 -13.20 -7.61 -1.51
CA ILE A 10 -13.94 -6.98 -0.41
C ILE A 10 -15.37 -6.72 -0.91
N GLU A 11 -16.38 -7.16 -0.16
CA GLU A 11 -17.75 -6.70 -0.33
C GLU A 11 -17.85 -5.22 0.10
N ALA A 12 -17.32 -4.31 -0.73
CA ALA A 12 -17.66 -2.90 -0.62
C ALA A 12 -19.18 -2.82 -0.74
N ARG A 13 -19.81 -2.30 0.30
CA ARG A 13 -21.27 -2.19 0.31
C ARG A 13 -21.63 -1.02 -0.61
N ASP A 14 -22.58 -1.24 -1.50
CA ASP A 14 -23.18 -0.16 -2.27
C ASP A 14 -23.74 0.86 -1.27
N ALA A 15 -23.12 2.04 -1.23
CA ALA A 15 -23.66 3.17 -0.54
C ALA A 15 -24.92 3.59 -1.31
N ARG A 16 -26.06 3.74 -0.63
CA ARG A 16 -27.32 4.18 -1.27
C ARG A 16 -27.05 5.28 -2.32
N GLY A 17 -27.14 4.93 -3.61
CA GLY A 17 -26.88 5.86 -4.71
C GLY A 17 -25.71 5.54 -5.65
N GLY A 18 -25.12 4.33 -5.63
CA GLY A 18 -24.09 3.91 -6.59
C GLY A 18 -22.67 4.33 -6.23
N GLY A 19 -22.44 4.70 -4.98
CA GLY A 19 -21.10 4.95 -4.43
C GLY A 19 -20.58 3.75 -3.66
N LEU A 20 -19.28 3.70 -3.40
CA LEU A 20 -18.68 2.65 -2.58
C LEU A 20 -18.56 3.11 -1.13
N TYR A 21 -19.06 2.30 -0.19
CA TYR A 21 -18.84 2.50 1.24
C TYR A 21 -18.05 1.35 1.83
N VAL A 22 -16.90 1.68 2.42
CA VAL A 22 -16.03 0.73 3.12
C VAL A 22 -15.95 1.17 4.60
N PRO A 23 -16.62 0.45 5.51
CA PRO A 23 -16.61 0.75 6.94
C PRO A 23 -15.20 0.83 7.52
N ALA A 24 -15.01 1.61 8.59
CA ALA A 24 -13.76 1.60 9.33
C ALA A 24 -13.46 0.17 9.83
N GLY A 25 -12.22 -0.29 9.67
CA GLY A 25 -11.81 -1.65 10.02
C GLY A 25 -12.00 -2.70 8.93
N ASP A 26 -12.82 -2.45 7.90
CA ASP A 26 -12.98 -3.36 6.77
C ASP A 26 -11.80 -3.28 5.77
N GLY A 27 -11.80 -4.14 4.75
CA GLY A 27 -10.73 -4.23 3.75
C GLY A 27 -9.98 -5.54 3.82
N VAL A 28 -9.04 -5.75 2.89
CA VAL A 28 -8.15 -6.92 2.95
C VAL A 28 -6.83 -6.49 3.57
N THR A 29 -6.55 -7.02 4.75
CA THR A 29 -5.27 -6.81 5.42
C THR A 29 -4.28 -7.89 4.99
N LYS A 30 -3.07 -7.45 4.64
CA LYS A 30 -1.93 -8.27 4.23
C LYS A 30 -0.68 -7.80 4.94
N TRP A 31 0.20 -8.73 5.24
CA TRP A 31 1.54 -8.44 5.74
C TRP A 31 2.54 -8.46 4.60
N PHE A 32 3.39 -7.45 4.54
CA PHE A 32 4.41 -7.38 3.50
C PHE A 32 5.69 -6.80 4.09
N SER A 33 6.70 -7.65 4.26
CA SER A 33 8.03 -7.33 4.78
C SER A 33 8.04 -6.32 5.94
N GLY A 34 7.55 -6.72 7.11
CA GLY A 34 7.61 -5.89 8.32
C GLY A 34 6.50 -4.86 8.47
N ASP A 35 5.68 -4.65 7.44
CA ASP A 35 4.56 -3.70 7.47
C ASP A 35 3.20 -4.38 7.32
N VAL A 36 2.16 -3.69 7.78
CA VAL A 36 0.76 -4.12 7.67
C VAL A 36 0.02 -3.20 6.72
N TYR A 37 -0.50 -3.77 5.63
CA TYR A 37 -1.22 -3.05 4.58
C TYR A 37 -2.67 -3.51 4.54
N THR A 38 -3.61 -2.60 4.67
CA THR A 38 -5.04 -2.86 4.50
C THR A 38 -5.52 -2.18 3.23
N VAL A 39 -5.83 -2.96 2.20
CA VAL A 39 -6.41 -2.45 0.97
C VAL A 39 -7.85 -2.07 1.23
N ARG A 40 -8.15 -0.78 1.10
CA ARG A 40 -9.45 -0.17 1.40
C ARG A 40 -10.29 -0.04 0.14
N LEU A 41 -9.68 0.34 -0.97
CA LEU A 41 -10.28 0.35 -2.31
C LEU A 41 -9.28 -0.26 -3.30
N GLN A 42 -9.78 -1.12 -4.18
CA GLN A 42 -8.98 -1.76 -5.22
C GLN A 42 -9.51 -1.47 -6.62
N SER A 43 -8.64 -1.63 -7.61
CA SER A 43 -8.93 -1.41 -9.04
C SER A 43 -10.24 -2.03 -9.51
N ALA A 44 -10.54 -3.27 -9.09
CA ALA A 44 -11.78 -3.97 -9.45
C ALA A 44 -13.07 -3.26 -8.97
N GLN A 45 -12.99 -2.48 -7.89
CA GLN A 45 -14.13 -1.74 -7.34
C GLN A 45 -14.25 -0.36 -7.99
N THR A 46 -13.12 0.28 -8.29
CA THR A 46 -13.07 1.68 -8.76
C THR A 46 -12.98 1.79 -10.27
N ALA A 47 -13.18 0.69 -11.00
CA ALA A 47 -12.97 0.61 -12.45
C ALA A 47 -11.59 1.15 -12.87
N GLY A 48 -10.57 0.86 -12.05
CA GLY A 48 -9.19 1.28 -12.27
C GLY A 48 -8.88 2.74 -11.91
N SER A 49 -9.82 3.53 -11.40
CA SER A 49 -9.59 4.96 -11.20
C SER A 49 -8.68 5.27 -10.01
N VAL A 50 -8.87 4.58 -8.88
CA VAL A 50 -8.14 4.84 -7.63
C VAL A 50 -7.98 3.57 -6.80
N GLY A 51 -6.77 3.33 -6.32
CA GLY A 51 -6.47 2.33 -5.29
C GLY A 51 -6.16 3.05 -3.98
N ILE A 52 -6.69 2.59 -2.85
CA ILE A 52 -6.40 3.19 -1.53
C ILE A 52 -5.97 2.09 -0.58
N VAL A 53 -4.82 2.29 0.04
CA VAL A 53 -4.24 1.41 1.05
C VAL A 53 -4.02 2.20 2.33
N GLU A 54 -4.39 1.61 3.45
CA GLU A 54 -4.00 2.07 4.77
C GLU A 54 -2.83 1.23 5.25
N ALA A 55 -1.74 1.85 5.69
CA ALA A 55 -0.58 1.16 6.22
C ALA A 55 -0.33 1.48 7.69
N SER A 56 0.12 0.46 8.42
CA SER A 56 0.75 0.58 9.72
C SER A 56 2.19 0.10 9.59
N VAL A 57 3.13 1.01 9.85
CA VAL A 57 4.56 0.85 9.60
C VAL A 57 5.29 0.84 10.94
N PRO A 58 5.69 -0.33 11.48
CA PRO A 58 6.46 -0.42 12.71
C PRO A 58 7.84 0.27 12.61
N PRO A 59 8.52 0.51 13.75
CA PRO A 59 9.89 1.01 13.75
C PRO A 59 10.81 0.21 12.83
N GLY A 60 11.54 0.91 11.97
CA GLY A 60 12.43 0.32 10.97
C GLY A 60 11.76 -0.16 9.68
N GLY A 61 10.42 -0.21 9.64
CA GLY A 61 9.64 -0.62 8.47
C GLY A 61 9.61 0.42 7.33
N GLY A 62 8.92 0.07 6.26
CA GLY A 62 8.86 0.80 5.00
C GLY A 62 9.58 0.09 3.85
N PRO A 63 9.19 0.38 2.60
CA PRO A 63 9.74 -0.31 1.43
C PRO A 63 11.18 0.10 1.14
N VAL A 64 11.88 -0.73 0.38
CA VAL A 64 13.10 -0.33 -0.32
C VAL A 64 12.79 0.78 -1.34
N PRO A 65 13.78 1.59 -1.75
CA PRO A 65 13.59 2.53 -2.86
C PRO A 65 13.04 1.83 -4.11
N HIS A 66 12.02 2.44 -4.72
CA HIS A 66 11.37 1.89 -5.91
C HIS A 66 10.77 2.99 -6.78
N THR A 67 10.29 2.61 -7.96
CA THR A 67 9.46 3.43 -8.84
C THR A 67 8.17 2.69 -9.22
N HIS A 68 7.17 3.46 -9.61
CA HIS A 68 5.95 2.96 -10.26
C HIS A 68 5.94 3.35 -11.73
N ALA A 69 5.68 2.39 -12.62
CA ALA A 69 5.62 2.63 -14.06
C ALA A 69 4.35 3.39 -14.47
N GLU A 70 3.22 3.06 -13.84
CA GLU A 70 1.90 3.49 -14.29
C GLU A 70 1.18 4.42 -13.31
N GLN A 71 1.52 4.37 -12.02
CA GLN A 71 0.79 5.05 -10.95
C GLN A 71 1.57 6.23 -10.38
N ASP A 72 0.88 7.33 -10.18
CA ASP A 72 1.30 8.33 -9.20
C ASP A 72 0.86 7.85 -7.81
N GLU A 73 1.66 8.13 -6.79
CA GLU A 73 1.40 7.70 -5.41
C GLU A 73 1.31 8.90 -4.48
N THR A 74 0.20 9.01 -3.76
CA THR A 74 -0.05 10.10 -2.80
C THR A 74 -0.22 9.56 -1.40
N PHE A 75 0.59 10.04 -0.48
CA PHE A 75 0.62 9.65 0.93
C PHE A 75 -0.03 10.72 1.79
N TYR A 76 -0.82 10.32 2.78
CA TYR A 76 -1.37 11.19 3.81
C TYR A 76 -1.10 10.59 5.19
N LEU A 77 -0.33 11.28 6.02
CA LEU A 77 0.09 10.76 7.32
C LEU A 77 -1.04 10.90 8.35
N LEU A 78 -1.48 9.76 8.89
CA LEU A 78 -2.58 9.71 9.87
C LEU A 78 -2.09 9.86 11.31
N SER A 79 -0.92 9.31 11.64
CA SER A 79 -0.30 9.44 12.96
C SER A 79 1.17 9.05 12.91
N GLY A 80 2.04 9.75 13.63
CA GLY A 80 3.48 9.50 13.65
C GLY A 80 4.23 10.32 12.60
N GLU A 81 5.39 9.82 12.20
CA GLU A 81 6.31 10.45 11.25
C GLU A 81 7.04 9.39 10.41
N LEU A 82 7.44 9.76 9.19
CA LEU A 82 8.24 8.94 8.29
C LEU A 82 9.32 9.79 7.63
N GLU A 83 10.48 9.20 7.40
CA GLU A 83 11.48 9.76 6.49
C GLU A 83 11.15 9.30 5.06
N PHE A 84 10.85 10.24 4.19
CA PHE A 84 10.65 10.01 2.76
C PHE A 84 11.96 10.23 1.99
N LEU A 85 12.19 9.39 0.98
CA LEU A 85 13.09 9.66 -0.13
C LEU A 85 12.25 10.10 -1.33
N ASN A 86 12.62 11.20 -1.97
CA ASN A 86 12.04 11.68 -3.21
C ASN A 86 13.18 12.05 -4.19
N GLY A 87 13.38 11.20 -5.19
CA GLY A 87 14.57 11.26 -6.04
C GLY A 87 15.82 10.99 -5.21
N GLU A 88 16.63 12.02 -4.99
CA GLU A 88 17.86 11.95 -4.20
C GLU A 88 17.76 12.68 -2.85
N GLU A 89 16.63 13.33 -2.58
CA GLU A 89 16.44 14.13 -1.37
C GLU A 89 15.64 13.36 -0.33
N THR A 90 16.02 13.51 0.93
CA THR A 90 15.23 13.00 2.05
C THR A 90 14.62 14.13 2.87
N PHE A 91 13.42 13.88 3.38
CA PHE A 91 12.73 14.79 4.30
C PHE A 91 11.82 14.00 5.23
N THR A 92 11.44 14.61 6.36
CA THR A 92 10.49 14.02 7.29
C THR A 92 9.10 14.55 7.01
N ALA A 93 8.12 13.65 6.89
CA ALA A 93 6.71 13.99 6.86
C ALA A 93 6.06 13.53 8.17
N VAL A 94 5.24 14.39 8.76
CA VAL A 94 4.58 14.15 10.04
C VAL A 94 3.06 14.07 9.88
N THR A 95 2.35 13.78 10.97
CA THR A 95 0.90 13.68 10.99
C THR A 95 0.22 14.91 10.36
N GLY A 96 -0.68 14.66 9.40
CA GLY A 96 -1.40 15.70 8.67
C GLY A 96 -0.71 16.16 7.38
N ASP A 97 0.57 15.83 7.18
CA ASP A 97 1.27 16.13 5.94
C ASP A 97 0.78 15.23 4.79
N ILE A 98 0.90 15.78 3.58
CA ILE A 98 0.63 15.09 2.32
C ILE A 98 1.91 15.07 1.47
N VAL A 99 2.22 13.92 0.88
CA VAL A 99 3.33 13.75 -0.05
C VAL A 99 2.78 13.18 -1.34
N HIS A 100 3.09 13.80 -2.48
CA HIS A 100 2.69 13.31 -3.80
C HIS A 100 3.94 13.00 -4.62
N ILE A 101 4.05 11.75 -5.07
CA ILE A 101 5.16 11.26 -5.89
C ILE A 101 4.61 10.88 -7.27
N PRO A 102 4.98 11.59 -8.33
CA PRO A 102 4.64 11.19 -9.69
C PRO A 102 5.27 9.84 -10.06
N ARG A 103 4.62 9.11 -10.96
CA ARG A 103 5.18 7.89 -11.57
C ARG A 103 6.60 8.11 -12.09
N MET A 104 7.39 7.05 -12.13
CA MET A 104 8.81 7.03 -12.52
C MET A 104 9.76 7.82 -11.60
N VAL A 105 9.27 8.47 -10.55
CA VAL A 105 10.13 9.12 -9.55
C VAL A 105 10.53 8.09 -8.50
N LYS A 106 11.84 7.91 -8.29
CA LYS A 106 12.39 7.02 -7.26
C LYS A 106 11.97 7.53 -5.88
N HIS A 107 11.38 6.67 -5.06
CA HIS A 107 10.96 7.05 -3.72
C HIS A 107 10.97 5.86 -2.75
N ARG A 108 10.91 6.18 -1.46
CA ARG A 108 10.59 5.27 -0.36
C ARG A 108 10.03 6.08 0.80
N PHE A 109 9.42 5.40 1.76
CA PHE A 109 9.31 5.90 3.12
C PHE A 109 9.99 4.94 4.08
N LYS A 110 10.46 5.43 5.23
CA LYS A 110 10.99 4.61 6.30
C LYS A 110 10.57 5.15 7.65
N ASN A 111 10.12 4.27 8.53
CA ASN A 111 9.90 4.65 9.92
C ASN A 111 11.23 4.61 10.68
N VAL A 112 11.82 5.77 10.89
CA VAL A 112 13.06 5.94 11.67
C VAL A 112 12.80 6.21 13.16
N GLY A 113 11.53 6.29 13.56
CA GLY A 113 11.09 6.55 14.93
C GLY A 113 10.97 5.29 15.80
N LEU A 114 10.47 5.48 17.02
CA LEU A 114 10.30 4.41 18.03
C LEU A 114 8.88 3.85 18.13
N HIS A 115 7.93 4.45 17.40
CA HIS A 115 6.52 4.09 17.44
C HIS A 115 6.01 3.78 16.03
N THR A 116 5.00 2.93 15.94
CA THR A 116 4.32 2.62 14.67
C THR A 116 3.69 3.89 14.08
N THR A 117 3.98 4.15 12.82
CA THR A 117 3.38 5.24 12.03
C THR A 117 2.22 4.69 11.20
N ARG A 118 1.16 5.48 11.03
CA ARG A 118 0.02 5.16 10.17
C ARG A 118 -0.11 6.19 9.05
N LEU A 119 -0.44 5.71 7.87
CA LEU A 119 -0.65 6.54 6.69
C LEU A 119 -1.69 5.92 5.76
N LEU A 120 -2.29 6.75 4.92
CA LEU A 120 -2.92 6.31 3.68
C LEU A 120 -1.92 6.51 2.55
N PHE A 121 -1.92 5.60 1.58
CA PHE A 121 -1.41 5.92 0.26
C PHE A 121 -2.40 5.53 -0.83
N ILE A 122 -2.37 6.33 -1.89
CA ILE A 122 -3.40 6.40 -2.91
C ILE A 122 -2.70 6.29 -4.26
N TYR A 123 -3.08 5.27 -5.03
CA TYR A 123 -2.61 5.06 -6.39
C TYR A 123 -3.58 5.67 -7.39
N THR A 124 -3.05 6.45 -8.33
CA THR A 124 -3.80 6.97 -9.47
C THR A 124 -3.03 6.74 -10.78
N PRO A 125 -3.55 5.93 -11.73
CA PRO A 125 -4.71 5.04 -11.60
C PRO A 125 -4.52 3.96 -10.51
N ALA A 126 -5.55 3.17 -10.22
CA ALA A 126 -5.41 1.99 -9.36
C ALA A 126 -4.51 0.92 -10.01
N GLY A 127 -4.07 -0.06 -9.22
CA GLY A 127 -3.44 -1.28 -9.74
C GLY A 127 -2.34 -1.79 -8.82
N ALA A 128 -1.43 -0.92 -8.39
CA ALA A 128 -0.26 -1.30 -7.59
C ALA A 128 -0.64 -1.93 -6.25
N GLU A 129 -1.81 -1.62 -5.68
CA GLU A 129 -2.30 -2.27 -4.45
C GLU A 129 -2.49 -3.79 -4.58
N GLY A 130 -2.66 -4.29 -5.81
CA GLY A 130 -2.77 -5.72 -6.10
C GLY A 130 -1.51 -6.51 -5.73
N LEU A 131 -0.35 -5.84 -5.67
CA LEU A 131 0.89 -6.45 -5.16
C LEU A 131 0.73 -6.95 -3.74
N PHE A 132 0.08 -6.20 -2.86
CA PHE A 132 -0.14 -6.61 -1.48
C PHE A 132 -1.14 -7.75 -1.40
N LEU A 133 -2.23 -7.67 -2.18
CA LEU A 133 -3.28 -8.69 -2.22
C LEU A 133 -2.77 -10.07 -2.64
N GLU A 134 -1.92 -10.10 -3.67
CA GLU A 134 -1.38 -11.34 -4.20
C GLU A 134 -0.07 -11.76 -3.51
N GLY A 135 0.80 -10.81 -3.19
CA GLY A 135 2.15 -11.07 -2.68
C GLY A 135 2.23 -11.19 -1.17
N GLY A 136 1.34 -10.52 -0.43
CA GLY A 136 1.39 -10.43 1.02
C GLY A 136 0.87 -11.67 1.75
N ASP A 137 1.42 -11.88 2.94
CA ASP A 137 1.02 -12.95 3.86
C ASP A 137 -0.29 -12.62 4.57
N GLU A 138 -1.01 -13.65 5.00
CA GLU A 138 -2.21 -13.49 5.83
C GLU A 138 -1.81 -13.03 7.25
N PRO A 139 -2.49 -12.00 7.79
CA PRO A 139 -2.19 -11.50 9.12
C PRO A 139 -2.58 -12.52 10.20
N THR A 140 -1.72 -12.69 11.20
CA THR A 140 -2.04 -13.50 12.39
C THR A 140 -2.31 -12.59 13.59
N PRO A 141 -3.50 -12.64 14.21
CA PRO A 141 -3.82 -11.80 15.36
C PRO A 141 -2.83 -11.96 16.51
N GLY A 142 -2.35 -10.83 17.04
CA GLY A 142 -1.42 -10.78 18.17
C GLY A 142 0.04 -11.14 17.83
N VAL A 143 0.35 -11.43 16.57
CA VAL A 143 1.71 -11.65 16.10
C VAL A 143 2.20 -10.38 15.41
N GLN A 144 3.44 -9.98 15.70
CA GLN A 144 4.09 -8.87 15.01
C GLN A 144 4.62 -9.36 13.67
N VAL A 145 4.40 -8.59 12.60
CA VAL A 145 4.99 -8.86 11.30
C VAL A 145 6.50 -8.60 11.36
N ASP A 146 7.28 -9.58 10.89
CA ASP A 146 8.74 -9.45 10.77
C ASP A 146 9.12 -8.97 9.36
N ASN A 147 10.27 -8.30 9.27
CA ASN A 147 10.87 -8.00 7.97
C ASN A 147 11.19 -9.30 7.24
N TRP A 148 10.89 -9.33 5.95
CA TRP A 148 11.22 -10.48 5.13
C TRP A 148 12.73 -10.57 4.93
N GLY A 149 13.26 -11.79 4.97
CA GLY A 149 14.61 -12.07 4.52
C GLY A 149 14.71 -12.07 2.98
N PRO A 150 15.94 -12.02 2.43
CA PRO A 150 16.15 -11.99 0.97
C PRO A 150 15.53 -13.19 0.25
N GLU A 151 15.40 -14.34 0.91
CA GLU A 151 14.79 -15.55 0.37
C GLU A 151 13.31 -15.40 0.01
N ARG A 152 12.62 -14.40 0.57
CA ARG A 152 11.22 -14.11 0.24
C ARG A 152 11.06 -13.33 -1.06
N PHE A 153 12.11 -12.68 -1.55
CA PHE A 153 12.11 -11.98 -2.84
C PHE A 153 12.50 -12.95 -3.97
N ASP A 154 11.78 -14.07 -4.05
CA ASP A 154 11.94 -15.10 -5.06
C ASP A 154 11.32 -14.70 -6.41
N ASP A 155 11.45 -15.56 -7.43
CA ASP A 155 10.92 -15.32 -8.78
C ASP A 155 9.42 -14.99 -8.80
N ARG A 156 8.66 -15.49 -7.82
CA ARG A 156 7.23 -15.20 -7.70
C ARG A 156 7.03 -13.74 -7.28
N ILE A 157 7.67 -13.29 -6.20
CA ILE A 157 7.55 -11.90 -5.75
C ILE A 157 8.09 -10.92 -6.78
N LEU A 158 9.23 -11.24 -7.41
CA LEU A 158 9.80 -10.41 -8.48
C LEU A 158 8.87 -10.35 -9.72
N GLY A 159 8.22 -11.46 -10.06
CA GLY A 159 7.19 -11.48 -11.11
C GLY A 159 5.98 -10.61 -10.77
N LEU A 160 5.59 -10.51 -9.49
CA LEU A 160 4.53 -9.61 -9.04
C LEU A 160 4.96 -8.14 -9.12
N PHE A 161 6.21 -7.82 -8.76
CA PHE A 161 6.75 -6.46 -8.95
C PHE A 161 6.64 -6.04 -10.42
N GLN A 162 7.07 -6.89 -11.35
CA GLN A 162 6.93 -6.62 -12.78
C GLN A 162 5.46 -6.49 -13.21
N LYS A 163 4.58 -7.41 -12.78
CA LYS A 163 3.15 -7.39 -13.10
C LYS A 163 2.47 -6.09 -12.68
N TYR A 164 2.85 -5.57 -11.51
CA TYR A 164 2.27 -4.37 -10.92
C TYR A 164 3.06 -3.10 -11.21
N GLY A 165 4.04 -3.15 -12.11
CA GLY A 165 4.81 -1.99 -12.52
C GLY A 165 5.64 -1.37 -11.41
N VAL A 166 6.09 -2.18 -10.44
CA VAL A 166 6.99 -1.77 -9.36
C VAL A 166 8.41 -2.19 -9.72
N GLU A 167 9.35 -1.26 -9.70
CA GLU A 167 10.77 -1.54 -9.92
C GLU A 167 11.56 -1.12 -8.69
N ALA A 168 12.20 -2.07 -8.00
CA ALA A 168 13.11 -1.78 -6.90
C ALA A 168 14.43 -1.21 -7.44
N VAL A 169 14.96 -0.17 -6.80
CA VAL A 169 16.12 0.63 -7.26
C VAL A 169 17.23 0.68 -6.20
#